data_AF-A0A6G4V0I9-F1
#
_entry.id   AF-A0A6G4V0I9-F1
#
_cell.length_a   1.000
_cell.length_b   1.000
_cell.length_c   1.000
_cell.angle_alpha   90.00
_cell.angle_beta   90.00
_cell.angle_gamma   90.00
#
_symmetry.space_group_name_H-M   'P 1'
#
loop_
_entity.id
_entity.type
_entity.pdbx_description
1 polymer ?
#
loop_
_entity_poly.entity_id
_entity_poly.type
_entity_poly.pdbx_seq_one_letter_code
_entity_poly.pdbx_strand_id
1 'polypeptide(L)'
;MPADLAALHGGTPNRPRTIRHYEETGLVIPSAPRSPGGFRLYTEADVARLMVIRRMKPLGFTLDEMRDLLEVTDRLDAGDVSAGQREELLGRLRGYEEAAHRRVADLRTQLERAEQFAGTLRERLTRAAVL
;
A
#
# COMPACT_ATOMS: atom_id res chain seq x y z
N MET A 1 13.68 8.90 15.75
CA MET A 1 13.97 10.31 15.37
C MET A 1 13.05 10.69 14.22
N PRO A 2 12.38 11.86 14.22
CA PRO A 2 11.54 12.26 13.10
C PRO A 2 12.38 12.42 11.84
N ALA A 3 12.00 11.73 10.77
CA ALA A 3 12.76 11.70 9.53
C ALA A 3 12.04 12.48 8.43
N ASP A 4 12.83 13.11 7.56
CA ASP A 4 12.32 13.57 6.27
C ASP A 4 12.00 12.33 5.42
N LEU A 5 10.78 12.25 4.90
CA LEU A 5 10.35 11.17 4.01
C LEU A 5 11.26 11.02 2.79
N ALA A 6 11.88 12.12 2.34
CA ALA A 6 12.86 12.09 1.26
C ALA A 6 14.15 11.31 1.62
N ALA A 7 14.53 11.28 2.90
CA ALA A 7 15.76 10.63 3.38
C ALA A 7 15.60 9.11 3.64
N LEU A 8 14.36 8.63 3.84
CA LEU A 8 14.06 7.21 4.10
C LEU A 8 13.91 6.36 2.82
N HIS A 9 14.12 6.95 1.65
CA HIS A 9 13.85 6.30 0.36
C HIS A 9 15.13 5.95 -0.39
N GLY A 10 15.67 4.77 -0.09
CA GLY A 10 16.62 4.05 -0.95
C GLY A 10 15.97 3.58 -2.26
N GLY A 11 15.53 4.51 -3.11
CA GLY A 11 15.31 4.24 -4.53
C GLY A 11 13.88 4.15 -5.05
N THR A 12 12.85 4.69 -4.39
CA THR A 12 11.60 4.99 -5.11
C THR A 12 10.96 6.28 -4.62
N PRO A 13 10.85 7.32 -5.46
CA PRO A 13 10.20 8.56 -5.07
C PRO A 13 8.70 8.31 -5.07
N ASN A 14 8.11 8.15 -3.89
CA ASN A 14 6.70 8.50 -3.75
C ASN A 14 6.65 10.01 -4.03
N ARG A 15 6.19 10.41 -5.22
CA ARG A 15 6.24 11.82 -5.61
C ARG A 15 5.52 12.64 -4.54
N PRO A 16 5.96 13.87 -4.22
CA PRO A 16 5.31 14.73 -3.21
C PRO A 16 3.79 14.85 -3.38
N ARG A 17 3.28 14.73 -4.62
CA ARG A 17 1.84 14.69 -4.94
C ARG A 17 1.11 13.48 -4.35
N THR A 18 1.72 12.30 -4.31
CA THR A 18 1.11 11.07 -3.78
C THR A 18 0.98 11.11 -2.27
N ILE A 19 2.03 11.59 -1.58
CA ILE A 19 2.00 11.78 -0.12
C ILE A 19 0.96 12.85 0.23
N ARG A 20 0.94 13.98 -0.50
CA ARG A 20 -0.08 15.02 -0.32
C ARG A 20 -1.50 14.49 -0.51
N HIS A 21 -1.73 13.63 -1.51
CA HIS A 21 -3.03 13.00 -1.71
C HIS A 21 -3.46 12.13 -0.50
N TYR A 22 -2.52 11.40 0.12
CA TYR A 22 -2.81 10.63 1.33
C TYR A 22 -3.04 11.52 2.57
N GLU A 23 -2.37 12.67 2.66
CA GLU A 23 -2.68 13.69 3.66
C GLU A 23 -4.08 14.30 3.46
N GLU A 24 -4.42 14.70 2.23
CA GLU A 24 -5.72 15.30 1.88
C GLU A 24 -6.88 14.34 2.10
N THR A 25 -6.65 13.05 1.87
CA THR A 25 -7.63 12.00 2.16
C THR A 25 -7.64 11.59 3.64
N GLY A 26 -6.79 12.18 4.49
CA GLY A 26 -6.69 11.85 5.92
C GLY A 26 -6.20 10.42 6.17
N LEU A 27 -5.57 9.79 5.17
CA LEU A 27 -5.01 8.45 5.29
C LEU A 27 -3.68 8.46 6.02
N VAL A 28 -2.90 9.54 5.95
CA VAL A 28 -1.66 9.71 6.71
C VAL A 28 -1.58 11.16 7.13
N ILE A 29 -1.53 11.41 8.43
CA ILE A 29 -1.36 12.75 8.98
C ILE A 29 0.03 12.78 9.64
N PRO A 30 0.94 13.66 9.22
CA PRO A 30 2.25 13.78 9.86
C PRO A 30 2.05 14.11 11.34
N SER A 31 2.54 13.24 12.23
CA SER A 31 2.36 13.39 13.67
C SER A 31 3.54 14.12 14.34
N ALA A 32 4.64 14.33 13.62
CA ALA A 32 5.78 15.08 14.11
C ALA A 32 5.62 16.60 13.89
N PRO A 33 6.18 17.44 14.79
CA PRO A 33 6.31 18.87 14.56
C PRO A 33 7.03 19.13 13.23
N ARG A 34 6.68 20.24 12.56
CA ARG A 34 7.44 20.67 11.38
C ARG A 34 8.89 20.97 11.76
N SER A 35 9.80 20.76 10.81
CA SER A 35 11.20 21.15 11.00
C SER A 35 11.31 22.68 11.14
N PRO A 36 12.45 23.20 11.67
CA PRO A 36 12.69 24.65 11.74
C PRO A 36 12.57 25.38 10.39
N GLY A 37 12.81 24.68 9.27
CA GLY A 37 12.63 25.19 7.91
C GLY A 37 11.22 25.05 7.34
N GLY A 38 10.24 24.60 8.15
CA GLY A 38 8.84 24.44 7.75
C GLY A 38 8.51 23.14 7.00
N PHE A 39 9.44 22.19 6.92
CA PHE A 39 9.24 20.91 6.25
C PHE A 39 8.38 19.95 7.09
N ARG A 40 7.62 19.08 6.41
CA ARG A 40 6.84 18.02 7.07
C ARG A 40 7.78 16.92 7.52
N LEU A 41 7.67 16.55 8.79
CA LEU A 41 8.40 15.43 9.36
C LEU A 41 7.42 14.29 9.66
N TYR A 42 7.91 13.07 9.54
CA TYR A 42 7.14 11.87 9.74
C TYR A 42 7.76 11.06 10.87
N THR A 43 6.92 10.55 11.76
CA THR A 43 7.34 9.56 12.76
C THR A 43 7.50 8.19 12.11
N GLU A 44 8.12 7.25 12.82
CA GLU A 44 8.24 5.87 12.37
C GLU A 44 6.86 5.21 12.16
N ALA A 45 5.87 5.57 12.99
CA ALA A 45 4.48 5.14 12.84
C ALA A 45 3.86 5.68 11.54
N ASP A 46 4.06 6.97 11.23
CA ASP A 46 3.55 7.54 9.98
C ASP A 46 4.16 6.85 8.75
N VAL A 47 5.44 6.48 8.82
CA VAL A 47 6.15 5.75 7.76
C VAL A 47 5.60 4.32 7.63
N ALA A 48 5.38 3.61 8.74
CA ALA A 48 4.77 2.28 8.72
C ALA A 48 3.40 2.31 8.03
N ARG A 49 2.58 3.32 8.37
CA ARG A 49 1.28 3.57 7.74
C ARG A 49 1.38 3.77 6.23
N LEU A 50 2.31 4.60 5.77
CA LEU A 50 2.59 4.81 4.35
C LEU A 50 3.01 3.52 3.64
N MET A 51 3.80 2.66 4.30
CA MET A 51 4.25 1.39 3.74
C MET A 51 3.10 0.39 3.56
N VAL A 52 2.12 0.38 4.48
CA VAL A 52 0.89 -0.42 4.31
C VAL A 52 0.11 0.05 3.08
N ILE A 53 -0.18 1.35 2.98
CA ILE A 53 -0.90 1.93 1.83
C ILE A 53 -0.19 1.61 0.51
N ARG A 54 1.14 1.71 0.49
CA ARG A 54 1.96 1.41 -0.69
C ARG A 54 1.85 -0.05 -1.14
N ARG A 55 1.70 -1.00 -0.21
CA ARG A 55 1.52 -2.43 -0.52
C ARG A 55 0.09 -2.74 -0.98
N MET A 56 -0.90 -2.03 -0.44
CA MET A 56 -2.31 -2.20 -0.79
C MET A 56 -2.64 -1.65 -2.18
N LYS A 57 -2.00 -0.54 -2.60
CA LYS A 57 -2.36 0.16 -3.84
C LYS A 57 -2.25 -0.71 -5.11
N PRO A 58 -1.15 -1.47 -5.35
CA PRO A 58 -1.04 -2.34 -6.53
C PRO A 58 -2.04 -3.50 -6.54
N LEU A 59 -2.54 -3.90 -5.37
CA LEU A 59 -3.54 -4.96 -5.24
C LEU A 59 -4.97 -4.46 -5.51
N GLY A 60 -5.17 -3.17 -5.76
CA GLY A 60 -6.48 -2.60 -6.10
C GLY A 60 -7.38 -2.32 -4.89
N PHE A 61 -6.83 -2.22 -3.68
CA PHE A 61 -7.61 -1.79 -2.52
C PHE A 61 -8.12 -0.35 -2.69
N THR A 62 -9.32 -0.07 -2.19
CA THR A 62 -9.91 1.28 -2.17
C THR A 62 -9.32 2.12 -1.03
N LEU A 63 -9.52 3.44 -1.08
CA LEU A 63 -9.07 4.32 0.00
C LEU A 63 -9.80 4.01 1.32
N ASP A 64 -11.07 3.61 1.26
CA ASP A 64 -11.85 3.25 2.44
C ASP A 64 -11.36 1.94 3.04
N GLU A 65 -11.05 0.94 2.21
CA GLU A 65 -10.43 -0.31 2.68
C GLU A 65 -9.05 -0.07 3.30
N MET A 66 -8.26 0.85 2.73
CA MET A 66 -6.97 1.25 3.31
C MET A 66 -7.17 1.91 4.68
N ARG A 67 -8.13 2.84 4.80
CA ARG A 67 -8.41 3.51 6.07
C ARG A 67 -8.83 2.52 7.14
N ASP A 68 -9.72 1.60 6.78
CA ASP A 68 -10.25 0.59 7.68
C ASP A 68 -9.14 -0.34 8.19
N LEU A 69 -8.29 -0.87 7.31
CA LEU A 69 -7.18 -1.72 7.73
C LEU A 69 -6.20 -0.97 8.65
N LEU A 70 -5.91 0.29 8.35
CA LEU A 70 -5.04 1.10 9.19
C LEU A 70 -5.62 1.35 10.57
N GLU A 71 -6.93 1.62 10.67
CA GLU A 71 -7.62 1.72 11.96
C GLU A 71 -7.56 0.40 12.73
N VAL A 72 -7.77 -0.72 12.05
CA VAL A 72 -7.67 -2.06 12.67
C VAL A 72 -6.30 -2.28 13.27
N THR A 73 -5.23 -1.98 12.52
CA THR A 73 -3.85 -2.14 13.02
C THR A 73 -3.55 -1.18 14.16
N ASP A 74 -3.94 0.10 14.05
CA ASP A 74 -3.70 1.09 15.11
C ASP A 74 -4.35 0.66 16.44
N ARG A 75 -5.60 0.18 16.38
CA ARG A 75 -6.35 -0.24 17.57
C ARG A 75 -5.79 -1.53 18.18
N LEU A 76 -5.32 -2.46 17.36
CA LEU A 76 -4.65 -3.68 17.84
C LEU A 76 -3.31 -3.36 18.51
N ASP A 77 -2.53 -2.42 17.94
CA ASP A 77 -1.22 -2.02 18.45
C ASP A 77 -1.33 -1.19 19.74
N ALA A 78 -2.37 -0.36 19.87
CA ALA A 78 -2.62 0.43 21.08
C ALA A 78 -2.93 -0.46 22.31
N GLY A 79 -3.48 -1.66 22.10
CA GLY A 79 -3.71 -2.65 23.15
C GLY A 79 -4.84 -2.34 24.14
N ASP A 80 -5.45 -1.14 24.09
CA ASP A 80 -6.55 -0.73 24.96
C ASP A 80 -7.92 -1.08 24.36
N VAL A 81 -8.16 -2.38 24.17
CA VAL A 81 -9.42 -2.92 23.65
C VAL A 81 -9.88 -4.11 24.49
N SER A 82 -11.20 -4.21 24.71
CA SER A 82 -11.79 -5.38 25.37
C SER A 82 -11.55 -6.66 24.56
N ALA A 83 -11.65 -7.82 25.21
CA ALA A 83 -11.47 -9.11 24.54
C ALA A 83 -12.39 -9.29 23.32
N GLY A 84 -13.67 -8.88 23.43
CA GLY A 84 -14.62 -8.95 22.32
C GLY A 84 -14.27 -8.02 21.16
N GLN A 85 -13.84 -6.78 21.45
CA GLN A 85 -13.36 -5.86 20.41
C GLN A 85 -12.08 -6.37 19.75
N ARG A 86 -11.17 -6.97 20.52
CA ARG A 86 -9.95 -7.58 19.98
C ARG A 86 -10.28 -8.72 19.02
N GLU A 87 -11.25 -9.57 19.37
CA GLU A 87 -11.71 -10.65 18.50
C GLU A 87 -12.31 -10.12 17.19
N GLU A 88 -13.14 -9.07 17.27
CA GLU A 88 -13.71 -8.40 16.09
C GLU A 88 -12.63 -7.83 15.17
N LEU A 89 -11.65 -7.12 15.73
CA LEU A 89 -10.52 -6.55 14.99
C LEU A 89 -9.66 -7.64 14.32
N LEU A 90 -9.40 -8.75 15.01
CA LEU A 90 -8.70 -9.90 14.42
C LEU A 90 -9.52 -10.56 13.30
N GLY A 91 -10.85 -10.61 13.43
CA GLY A 91 -11.74 -11.06 12.36
C GLY A 91 -11.64 -10.19 11.10
N ARG A 92 -11.68 -8.86 11.27
CA ARG A 92 -11.48 -7.91 10.17
C ARG A 92 -10.09 -8.06 9.53
N LEU A 93 -9.04 -8.19 10.34
CA LEU A 93 -7.68 -8.38 9.85
C LEU A 93 -7.53 -9.67 9.00
N ARG A 94 -8.14 -10.78 9.43
CA ARG A 94 -8.19 -12.03 8.63
C ARG A 94 -8.94 -11.82 7.32
N GLY A 95 -10.03 -11.05 7.32
CA GLY A 95 -10.74 -10.68 6.09
C GLY A 95 -9.84 -9.94 5.08
N TYR A 96 -8.98 -9.05 5.57
CA TYR A 96 -7.98 -8.35 4.74
C TYR A 96 -6.88 -9.27 4.22
N GLU A 97 -6.41 -10.21 5.05
CA GLU A 97 -5.45 -11.25 4.63
C GLU A 97 -6.03 -12.07 3.47
N GLU A 98 -7.26 -12.58 3.61
CA GLU A 98 -7.94 -13.34 2.55
C GLU A 98 -8.15 -12.50 1.29
N ALA A 99 -8.56 -11.24 1.43
CA ALA A 99 -8.74 -10.34 0.30
C ALA A 99 -7.43 -10.09 -0.45
N ALA A 100 -6.32 -9.92 0.28
CA ALA A 100 -4.99 -9.77 -0.30
C ALA A 100 -4.59 -11.04 -1.07
N HIS A 101 -4.83 -12.23 -0.51
CA HIS A 101 -4.56 -13.50 -1.19
C HIS A 101 -5.37 -13.66 -2.49
N ARG A 102 -6.67 -13.33 -2.47
CA ARG A 102 -7.52 -13.35 -3.67
C ARG A 102 -6.97 -12.42 -4.76
N ARG A 103 -6.67 -11.17 -4.41
CA ARG A 103 -6.14 -10.16 -5.35
C ARG A 103 -4.77 -10.56 -5.91
N VAL A 104 -3.91 -11.18 -5.11
CA VAL A 104 -2.64 -11.75 -5.60
C VAL A 104 -2.88 -12.88 -6.60
N ALA A 105 -3.85 -13.77 -6.34
CA ALA A 105 -4.20 -14.83 -7.28
C ALA A 105 -4.73 -14.26 -8.60
N ASP A 106 -5.60 -13.27 -8.54
CA ASP A 106 -6.14 -12.58 -9.73
C ASP A 106 -5.02 -11.93 -10.56
N LEU A 107 -4.09 -11.23 -9.90
CA LEU A 107 -2.93 -10.62 -10.56
C LEU A 107 -2.02 -11.66 -11.24
N ARG A 108 -1.83 -12.83 -10.63
CA ARG A 108 -1.07 -13.93 -11.25
C ARG A 108 -1.76 -14.44 -12.52
N THR A 109 -3.08 -14.60 -12.49
CA THR A 109 -3.85 -14.97 -13.68
C THR A 109 -3.77 -13.90 -14.77
N GLN A 110 -3.80 -12.62 -14.40
CA GLN A 110 -3.63 -11.52 -15.37
C GLN A 110 -2.23 -11.52 -15.99
N LEU A 111 -1.19 -11.75 -15.19
CA LEU A 111 0.19 -11.85 -15.66
C LEU A 111 0.33 -12.99 -16.67
N GLU A 112 -0.17 -14.17 -16.35
CA GLU A 112 -0.13 -15.34 -17.24
C GLU A 112 -0.78 -15.02 -18.61
N ARG A 113 -1.96 -14.41 -18.61
CA ARG A 113 -2.65 -14.01 -19.85
C ARG A 113 -1.84 -13.00 -20.66
N ALA A 114 -1.22 -12.03 -20.00
CA ALA A 114 -0.40 -11.01 -20.66
C ALA A 114 0.85 -11.62 -21.29
N GLU A 115 1.51 -12.55 -20.59
CA GLU A 115 2.67 -13.29 -21.11
C GLU A 115 2.31 -14.16 -22.32
N GLN A 116 1.18 -14.88 -22.27
CA GLN A 116 0.68 -15.66 -23.41
C GLN A 116 0.42 -14.78 -24.65
N PHE A 117 -0.17 -13.61 -24.45
CA PHE A 117 -0.41 -12.66 -25.53
C PHE A 117 0.92 -12.14 -26.13
N ALA A 118 1.88 -11.76 -25.28
CA ALA A 118 3.20 -11.33 -25.72
C ALA A 118 3.93 -12.43 -26.52
N GLY A 119 3.83 -13.70 -26.07
CA GLY A 119 4.34 -14.86 -26.80
C GLY A 119 3.71 -15.01 -28.18
N THR A 120 2.38 -14.91 -28.27
CA THR A 120 1.65 -14.96 -29.55
C THR A 120 2.11 -13.89 -30.54
N LEU A 121 2.33 -12.66 -30.07
CA LEU A 121 2.86 -11.59 -30.91
C LEU A 121 4.28 -11.87 -31.40
N ARG A 122 5.14 -12.41 -30.52
CA ARG A 122 6.52 -12.79 -30.88
C ARG A 122 6.54 -13.83 -32.00
N GLU A 123 5.75 -14.89 -31.89
CA GLU A 123 5.66 -15.94 -32.92
C GLU A 123 5.18 -15.40 -34.27
N ARG A 124 4.25 -14.44 -34.27
CA ARG A 124 3.78 -13.77 -35.50
C ARG A 124 4.90 -12.96 -36.15
N LEU A 125 5.65 -12.18 -35.35
CA LEU A 125 6.78 -11.41 -35.84
C LEU A 125 7.87 -12.30 -36.45
N THR A 126 8.21 -13.42 -35.79
CA THR A 126 9.20 -14.37 -36.30
C THR A 126 8.76 -14.98 -37.63
N ARG A 127 7.49 -15.38 -37.76
CA ARG A 127 6.97 -15.92 -39.03
C ARG A 127 7.01 -14.91 -40.17
N ALA A 128 6.66 -13.65 -39.90
CA ALA A 128 6.67 -12.61 -40.92
C ALA A 128 8.08 -12.25 -41.41
N ALA A 129 9.11 -12.43 -40.58
CA ALA A 129 10.50 -12.12 -40.93
C ALA A 129 11.22 -13.20 -41.74
N VAL A 130 10.63 -14.39 -41.88
CA VAL A 130 11.18 -15.54 -42.63
C VAL A 130 10.61 -15.61 -44.06
N LEU A 131 9.63 -14.75 -44.38
CA LEU A 131 9.05 -14.57 -45.71
C LEU A 131 9.64 -13.33 -46.39
#